data_AF-A0A918MV18-F1
#
_entry.id   AF-A0A918MV18-F1
#
_cell.length_a   1.000
_cell.length_b   1.000
_cell.length_c   1.000
_cell.angle_alpha   90.00
_cell.angle_beta   90.00
_cell.angle_gamma   90.00
#
_symmetry.space_group_name_H-M   'P 1'
#
loop_
_entity.id
_entity.type
_entity.pdbx_description
1 polymer ?
#
loop_
_entity_poly.entity_id
_entity_poly.type
_entity_poly.pdbx_seq_one_letter_code
_entity_poly.pdbx_strand_id
1 'polypeptide(L)'
;METITYKEGLSPNLNCQAAGPVNPAPGKTAPQYIEEALKSELYSNDFYAPESKNRIKAQITELGFSSAGAANWAIGMHLASDSLPAGYDTNIKYPFSSSFIADYACRNVAEAFAPAVQQLVKKAVTAPEFQQLIKPSGLAIR
;
A
#
# COMPACT_ATOMS: atom_id res chain seq x y z
N MET A 1 6.67 0.24 13.36
CA MET A 1 6.83 0.15 11.89
C MET A 1 7.92 1.11 11.44
N GLU A 2 8.62 0.80 10.35
CA GLU A 2 9.57 1.70 9.66
C GLU A 2 8.86 2.56 8.60
N THR A 3 9.57 3.54 8.05
CA THR A 3 9.06 4.37 6.95
C THR A 3 8.93 3.53 5.68
N ILE A 4 7.80 3.67 4.97
CA ILE A 4 7.57 2.95 3.71
C ILE A 4 8.32 3.64 2.57
N THR A 5 9.08 2.86 1.80
CA THR A 5 9.76 3.32 0.59
C THR A 5 9.31 2.52 -0.63
N TYR A 6 9.67 2.99 -1.82
CA TYR A 6 9.62 2.15 -3.01
C TYR A 6 10.70 1.07 -2.95
N LYS A 7 10.43 -0.08 -3.57
CA LYS A 7 11.45 -1.07 -3.89
C LYS A 7 12.49 -0.45 -4.82
N GLU A 8 13.75 -0.85 -4.67
CA GLU A 8 14.83 -0.42 -5.58
C GLU A 8 14.46 -0.70 -7.05
N GLY A 9 14.71 0.28 -7.92
CA GLY A 9 14.37 0.22 -9.34
C GLY A 9 12.91 0.52 -9.69
N LEU A 10 12.02 0.65 -8.70
CA LEU A 10 10.64 1.06 -8.95
C LEU A 10 10.56 2.58 -9.17
N SER A 11 10.10 2.99 -10.36
CA SER A 11 9.82 4.38 -10.71
C SER A 11 8.37 4.50 -11.19
N PRO A 12 7.41 4.80 -10.29
CA PRO A 12 6.00 4.89 -10.66
C PRO A 12 5.73 6.05 -11.62
N ASN A 13 5.12 5.76 -12.76
CA ASN A 13 4.64 6.77 -13.69
C ASN A 13 3.15 7.02 -13.46
N LEU A 14 2.82 8.08 -12.73
CA LEU A 14 1.45 8.45 -12.38
C LEU A 14 0.90 9.56 -13.30
N ASN A 15 1.18 9.48 -14.60
CA ASN A 15 0.67 10.44 -15.57
C ASN A 15 -0.64 9.97 -16.20
N CYS A 16 -1.66 10.83 -16.16
CA CYS A 16 -2.87 10.66 -16.95
C CYS A 16 -2.73 11.40 -18.29
N GLN A 17 -2.99 10.70 -19.41
CA GLN A 17 -2.67 11.20 -20.75
C GLN A 17 -3.21 12.60 -21.09
N ALA A 18 -4.37 13.00 -20.56
CA ALA A 18 -4.98 14.29 -20.88
C ALA A 18 -4.79 15.38 -19.80
N ALA A 19 -4.55 14.99 -18.55
CA ALA A 19 -4.50 15.92 -17.42
C ALA A 19 -3.09 16.09 -16.82
N GLY A 20 -2.10 15.33 -17.32
CA GLY A 20 -0.76 15.32 -16.74
C GLY A 20 -0.67 14.48 -15.46
N PRO A 21 0.27 14.81 -14.55
CA PRO A 21 0.48 14.05 -13.32
C PRO A 21 -0.80 13.99 -12.47
N VAL A 22 -1.24 12.78 -12.15
CA VAL A 22 -2.29 12.56 -11.15
C VAL A 22 -1.66 12.73 -9.78
N ASN A 23 -2.29 13.55 -8.95
CA ASN A 23 -1.98 13.60 -7.52
C ASN A 23 -3.04 12.81 -6.74
N PRO A 24 -2.83 11.50 -6.52
CA PRO A 24 -3.83 10.66 -5.88
C PRO A 24 -3.90 10.85 -4.35
N ALA A 25 -2.95 11.59 -3.77
CA ALA A 25 -2.90 11.85 -2.33
C ALA A 25 -2.50 13.32 -2.06
N PRO A 26 -3.45 14.28 -2.19
CA PRO A 26 -3.13 15.70 -2.01
C PRO A 26 -2.40 15.97 -0.69
N GLY A 27 -1.25 16.66 -0.79
CA GLY A 27 -0.40 16.99 0.36
C GLY A 27 0.52 15.86 0.85
N LYS A 28 0.51 14.68 0.22
CA LYS A 28 1.32 13.51 0.56
C LYS A 28 1.92 12.85 -0.67
N THR A 29 3.03 12.15 -0.48
CA THR A 29 3.49 11.17 -1.46
C THR A 29 2.69 9.88 -1.33
N ALA A 30 2.63 9.05 -2.38
CA ALA A 30 1.95 7.75 -2.31
C ALA A 30 2.50 6.84 -1.18
N PRO A 31 3.82 6.74 -0.93
CA PRO A 31 4.35 6.00 0.21
C PRO A 31 3.87 6.51 1.56
N GLN A 32 3.83 7.84 1.76
CA GLN A 32 3.31 8.43 3.00
C GLN A 32 1.82 8.10 3.20
N TYR A 33 1.02 8.19 2.14
CA TYR A 33 -0.40 7.85 2.22
C TYR A 33 -0.62 6.38 2.59
N ILE A 34 0.11 5.46 1.93
CA ILE A 34 0.04 4.02 2.23
C ILE A 34 0.54 3.71 3.64
N GLU A 35 1.60 4.39 4.09
CA GLU A 35 2.13 4.25 5.44
C GLU A 35 1.10 4.63 6.51
N GLU A 36 0.42 5.77 6.34
CA GLU A 36 -0.61 6.21 7.27
C GLU A 36 -1.82 5.28 7.26
N ALA A 37 -2.26 4.82 6.09
CA ALA A 37 -3.36 3.86 5.97
C ALA A 37 -3.02 2.53 6.68
N LEU A 38 -1.81 2.01 6.47
CA LEU A 38 -1.36 0.79 7.15
C LEU A 38 -1.27 1.00 8.67
N LYS A 39 -0.68 2.12 9.14
CA LYS A 39 -0.64 2.45 10.57
C LYS A 39 -2.03 2.52 11.18
N SER A 40 -2.98 3.17 10.49
CA SER A 40 -4.36 3.28 10.94
C SER A 40 -5.03 1.91 11.07
N GLU A 41 -4.83 1.01 10.10
CA GLU A 41 -5.39 -0.34 10.16
C GLU A 41 -4.78 -1.16 11.29
N LEU A 42 -3.45 -1.10 11.46
CA LEU A 42 -2.75 -1.78 12.56
C LEU A 42 -3.25 -1.29 13.93
N TYR A 43 -3.50 0.01 14.07
CA TYR A 43 -4.03 0.59 15.30
C TYR A 43 -5.46 0.11 15.56
N SER A 44 -6.34 0.17 14.55
CA SER A 44 -7.75 -0.25 14.68
C SER A 44 -7.95 -1.73 14.99
N ASN A 45 -6.97 -2.58 14.65
CA ASN A 45 -7.00 -4.02 14.92
C ASN A 45 -6.13 -4.43 16.14
N ASP A 46 -5.70 -3.47 16.98
CA ASP A 46 -4.84 -3.70 18.16
C ASP A 46 -3.51 -4.42 17.86
N PHE A 47 -3.02 -4.32 16.61
CA PHE A 47 -1.74 -4.90 16.19
C PHE A 47 -0.55 -3.95 16.39
N TYR A 48 -0.82 -2.67 16.69
CA TYR A 48 0.22 -1.66 16.86
C TYR A 48 0.68 -1.55 18.32
N ALA A 49 1.92 -1.97 18.58
CA ALA A 49 2.61 -1.73 19.85
C ALA A 49 3.84 -0.82 19.62
N PRO A 50 3.82 0.45 20.08
CA PRO A 50 4.92 1.40 19.87
C PRO A 50 6.27 0.90 20.38
N GLU A 51 6.25 0.20 21.53
CA GLU A 51 7.43 -0.34 22.22
C GLU A 51 7.87 -1.71 21.67
N SER A 52 7.21 -2.23 20.64
CA SER A 52 7.59 -3.52 20.05
C SER A 52 8.96 -3.44 19.41
N LYS A 53 9.85 -4.35 19.84
CA LYS A 53 11.14 -4.59 19.19
C LYS A 53 10.98 -5.22 17.80
N ASN A 54 9.86 -5.92 17.56
CA ASN A 54 9.56 -6.49 16.26
C ASN A 54 8.96 -5.41 15.34
N ARG A 55 9.82 -4.80 14.51
CA ARG A 55 9.43 -3.71 13.62
C ARG A 55 9.00 -4.25 12.27
N ILE A 56 7.77 -3.95 11.87
CA ILE A 56 7.30 -4.18 10.50
C ILE A 56 8.05 -3.24 9.56
N LYS A 57 8.61 -3.82 8.50
CA LYS A 57 9.23 -3.19 7.34
C LYS A 57 8.29 -3.39 6.16
N ALA A 58 7.98 -2.32 5.44
CA ALA A 58 7.11 -2.41 4.27
C ALA A 58 7.71 -1.63 3.10
N GLN A 59 7.63 -2.20 1.90
CA GLN A 59 8.12 -1.61 0.66
C GLN A 59 7.06 -1.71 -0.42
N ILE A 60 6.83 -0.63 -1.17
CA ILE A 60 5.94 -0.65 -2.33
C ILE A 60 6.66 -1.36 -3.47
N THR A 61 6.08 -2.45 -3.96
CA THR A 61 6.62 -3.29 -5.03
C THR A 61 6.00 -2.99 -6.39
N GLU A 62 4.81 -2.39 -6.41
CA GLU A 62 4.11 -1.99 -7.63
C GLU A 62 3.23 -0.77 -7.33
N LEU A 63 3.22 0.20 -8.24
CA LEU A 63 2.32 1.34 -8.17
C LEU A 63 2.07 1.88 -9.58
N GLY A 64 0.84 1.71 -10.07
CA GLY A 64 0.43 2.22 -11.37
C GLY A 64 -1.07 2.09 -11.58
N PHE A 65 -1.57 2.71 -12.65
CA PHE A 65 -2.99 2.63 -13.00
C PHE A 65 -3.18 2.51 -14.51
N SER A 66 -4.36 2.01 -14.89
CA SER A 66 -4.93 2.18 -16.22
C SER A 66 -6.16 3.07 -16.11
N SER A 67 -6.22 4.15 -16.90
CA SER A 67 -7.38 5.04 -16.97
C SER A 67 -8.32 4.71 -18.14
N ALA A 68 -7.92 3.83 -19.06
CA ALA A 68 -8.71 3.45 -20.24
C ALA A 68 -9.14 1.97 -20.18
N GLY A 69 -10.25 1.65 -20.86
CA GLY A 69 -10.79 0.29 -20.93
C GLY A 69 -11.16 -0.24 -19.55
N ALA A 70 -10.60 -1.40 -19.17
CA ALA A 70 -10.72 -1.98 -17.83
C ALA A 70 -9.86 -1.19 -16.84
N ALA A 71 -10.34 0.00 -16.45
CA ALA A 71 -9.61 0.90 -15.58
C ALA A 71 -9.40 0.32 -14.18
N ASN A 72 -8.18 0.45 -13.67
CA ASN A 72 -7.77 -0.16 -12.42
C ASN A 72 -6.53 0.50 -11.83
N TRP A 73 -6.38 0.36 -10.51
CA TRP A 73 -5.13 0.57 -9.79
C TRP A 73 -4.44 -0.77 -9.57
N ALA A 74 -3.16 -0.86 -9.94
CA ALA A 74 -2.26 -1.95 -9.59
C ALA A 74 -1.33 -1.45 -8.48
N ILE A 75 -1.45 -2.05 -7.29
CA ILE A 75 -0.67 -1.66 -6.12
C ILE A 75 -0.14 -2.92 -5.44
N GLY A 76 1.15 -2.93 -5.15
CA GLY A 76 1.86 -4.04 -4.51
C GLY A 76 2.67 -3.55 -3.32
N MET A 77 2.75 -4.38 -2.28
CA MET A 77 3.52 -4.14 -1.08
C MET A 77 4.16 -5.43 -0.59
N HIS A 78 5.44 -5.37 -0.24
CA HIS A 78 6.16 -6.42 0.48
C HIS A 78 6.21 -6.05 1.96
N LEU A 79 5.87 -6.98 2.85
CA LEU A 79 5.96 -6.81 4.31
C LEU A 79 6.93 -7.81 4.90
N ALA A 80 7.85 -7.35 5.75
CA ALA A 80 8.78 -8.19 6.50
C ALA A 80 8.91 -7.72 7.95
N SER A 81 9.45 -8.57 8.81
CA SER A 81 9.76 -8.22 10.20
C SER A 81 10.88 -9.13 10.71
N ASP A 82 11.42 -8.86 11.90
CA ASP A 82 12.45 -9.74 12.46
C ASP A 82 11.90 -11.13 12.82
N SER A 83 10.58 -11.22 13.05
CA SER A 83 9.86 -12.50 13.25
C SER A 83 9.53 -13.23 11.95
N LEU A 84 9.54 -12.54 10.82
CA LEU A 84 9.37 -13.12 9.49
C LEU A 84 10.31 -12.43 8.49
N PRO A 85 11.62 -12.75 8.50
CA PRO A 85 12.62 -12.03 7.70
C PRO A 85 12.42 -12.17 6.18
N ALA A 86 11.90 -13.31 5.74
CA ALA A 86 11.57 -13.54 4.32
C ALA A 86 10.39 -12.68 3.85
N GLY A 87 9.56 -12.21 4.79
CA GLY A 87 8.37 -11.44 4.50
C GLY A 87 7.34 -12.17 3.64
N TYR A 88 6.40 -11.39 3.12
CA TYR A 88 5.42 -11.83 2.13
C TYR A 88 4.94 -10.65 1.28
N ASP A 89 4.44 -10.95 0.09
CA ASP A 89 3.91 -9.97 -0.85
C ASP A 89 2.37 -9.93 -0.80
N THR A 90 1.83 -8.73 -0.90
CA THR A 90 0.42 -8.48 -1.15
C THR A 90 0.29 -7.55 -2.36
N ASN A 91 -0.66 -7.85 -3.23
CA ASN A 91 -0.95 -7.04 -4.40
C ASN A 91 -2.45 -6.98 -4.66
N ILE A 92 -2.90 -5.92 -5.29
CA ILE A 92 -4.28 -5.76 -5.74
C ILE A 92 -4.32 -5.23 -7.17
N LYS A 93 -5.41 -5.58 -7.84
CA LYS A 93 -5.87 -4.91 -9.05
C LYS A 93 -7.27 -4.37 -8.79
N TYR A 94 -7.35 -3.14 -8.28
CA TYR A 94 -8.62 -2.53 -7.85
C TYR A 94 -9.33 -1.90 -9.05
N PRO A 95 -10.48 -2.43 -9.48
CA PRO A 95 -11.23 -1.86 -10.61
C PRO A 95 -11.95 -0.59 -10.18
N PHE A 96 -12.08 0.37 -11.10
CA PHE A 96 -12.93 1.54 -10.93
C PHE A 96 -13.59 1.93 -12.25
N SER A 97 -14.69 2.69 -12.17
CA SER A 97 -15.38 3.19 -13.37
C SER A 97 -14.58 4.33 -14.00
N SER A 98 -14.27 4.21 -15.29
CA SER A 98 -13.66 5.30 -16.06
C SER A 98 -14.71 6.14 -16.81
N SER A 99 -14.25 7.14 -17.56
CA SER A 99 -15.05 8.01 -18.41
C SER A 99 -14.43 8.11 -19.81
N PHE A 100 -15.28 8.33 -20.82
CA PHE A 100 -14.83 8.71 -22.17
C PHE A 100 -14.35 10.16 -22.23
N ILE A 101 -14.69 10.97 -21.23
CA ILE A 101 -14.18 12.34 -21.09
C ILE A 101 -12.89 12.26 -20.28
N ALA A 102 -11.79 12.67 -20.90
CA ALA A 102 -10.45 12.41 -20.37
C ALA A 102 -10.22 13.05 -18.99
N ASP A 103 -10.71 14.26 -18.75
CA ASP A 103 -10.62 14.93 -17.45
C ASP A 103 -11.35 14.16 -16.34
N TYR A 104 -12.53 13.62 -16.65
CA TYR A 104 -13.27 12.78 -15.72
C TYR A 104 -12.59 11.43 -15.50
N ALA A 105 -11.97 10.84 -16.53
CA ALA A 105 -11.18 9.63 -16.36
C ALA A 105 -10.00 9.86 -15.38
N CYS A 106 -9.29 10.98 -15.53
CA CYS A 106 -8.19 11.33 -14.63
C CYS A 106 -8.66 11.65 -13.21
N ARG A 107 -9.82 12.32 -13.05
CA ARG A 107 -10.43 12.52 -11.73
C ARG A 107 -10.78 11.19 -11.07
N ASN A 108 -11.39 10.27 -11.81
CA ASN A 108 -11.76 8.95 -11.29
C ASN A 108 -10.53 8.13 -10.86
N VAL A 109 -9.40 8.24 -11.57
CA VAL A 109 -8.13 7.64 -11.14
C VAL A 109 -7.72 8.16 -9.76
N ALA A 110 -7.75 9.49 -9.56
CA ALA A 110 -7.37 10.09 -8.27
C ALA A 110 -8.32 9.65 -7.14
N GLU A 111 -9.63 9.70 -7.38
CA GLU A 111 -10.67 9.31 -6.41
C GLU A 111 -10.60 7.82 -6.05
N ALA A 112 -10.19 6.96 -6.99
CA ALA A 112 -10.08 5.53 -6.78
C ALA A 112 -8.83 5.10 -5.98
N PHE A 113 -7.85 5.98 -5.77
CA PHE A 113 -6.62 5.60 -5.07
C PHE A 113 -6.85 5.27 -3.60
N ALA A 114 -7.60 6.10 -2.88
CA ALA A 114 -7.91 5.88 -1.47
C ALA A 114 -8.56 4.51 -1.21
N PRO A 115 -9.66 4.12 -1.88
CA PRO A 115 -10.26 2.79 -1.68
C PRO A 115 -9.36 1.65 -2.16
N ALA A 116 -8.54 1.84 -3.21
CA ALA A 116 -7.56 0.84 -3.62
C ALA A 116 -6.51 0.58 -2.51
N VAL A 117 -5.97 1.64 -1.90
CA VAL A 117 -5.05 1.53 -0.76
C VAL A 117 -5.69 0.81 0.43
N GLN A 118 -6.96 1.12 0.73
CA GLN A 118 -7.68 0.42 1.80
C GLN A 118 -7.84 -1.08 1.51
N GLN A 119 -8.11 -1.47 0.26
CA GLN A 119 -8.15 -2.87 -0.12
C GLN A 119 -6.78 -3.55 0.03
N LEU A 120 -5.70 -2.88 -0.40
CA LEU A 120 -4.33 -3.38 -0.25
C LEU A 120 -3.99 -3.63 1.21
N VAL A 121 -4.24 -2.64 2.07
CA VAL A 121 -3.94 -2.68 3.50
C VAL A 121 -4.75 -3.77 4.19
N LYS A 122 -6.07 -3.83 3.92
CA LYS A 122 -6.92 -4.91 4.43
C LYS A 122 -6.38 -6.28 4.03
N LYS A 123 -6.08 -6.48 2.73
CA LYS A 123 -5.49 -7.73 2.24
C LYS A 123 -4.17 -8.05 2.94
N ALA A 124 -3.33 -7.05 3.19
CA ALA A 124 -2.06 -7.20 3.90
C ALA A 124 -2.25 -7.74 5.32
N VAL A 125 -3.13 -7.12 6.11
CA VAL A 125 -3.29 -7.45 7.55
C VAL A 125 -4.14 -8.70 7.78
N THR A 126 -4.98 -9.09 6.81
CA THR A 126 -5.78 -10.32 6.89
C THR A 126 -5.07 -11.54 6.32
N ALA A 127 -3.86 -11.39 5.76
CA ALA A 127 -3.10 -12.50 5.23
C ALA A 127 -2.69 -13.48 6.36
N PRO A 128 -2.73 -14.80 6.15
CA PRO A 128 -2.30 -15.78 7.15
C PRO A 128 -0.87 -15.54 7.68
N GLU A 129 0.03 -15.06 6.81
CA GLU A 129 1.42 -14.73 7.10
C GLU A 129 1.54 -13.53 8.05
N PHE A 130 0.56 -12.64 8.08
CA PHE A 130 0.56 -11.45 8.92
C PHE A 130 0.63 -11.82 10.42
N GLN A 131 0.01 -12.93 10.82
CA GLN A 131 0.12 -13.42 12.20
C GLN A 131 1.54 -13.85 12.56
N GLN A 132 2.33 -14.32 11.60
CA GLN A 132 3.76 -14.61 11.82
C GLN A 132 4.57 -13.32 11.85
N LEU A 133 4.23 -12.37 10.98
CA LEU A 133 4.86 -11.05 10.88
C LEU A 133 4.83 -10.30 12.23
N ILE A 134 3.69 -10.34 12.95
CA ILE A 134 3.50 -9.57 14.19
C ILE A 134 3.88 -10.30 15.47
N LYS A 135 4.25 -11.58 15.41
CA LYS A 135 4.69 -12.32 16.61
C LYS A 135 5.85 -11.59 17.28
N PRO A 136 5.91 -11.50 18.61
CA PRO A 136 7.11 -11.00 19.28
C PRO A 136 8.34 -11.79 18.86
N SER A 137 9.40 -11.10 18.41
CA SER A 137 10.65 -11.73 18.01
C SER A 137 11.36 -12.25 19.26
N GLY A 138 11.17 -13.53 19.56
CA GLY A 138 11.92 -14.24 20.59
C GLY A 138 11.61 -13.83 22.03
N LEU A 139 11.06 -14.79 22.78
CA LEU A 139 11.38 -14.97 24.19
C LEU A 139 12.90 -14.77 24.35
N ALA A 140 13.33 -13.76 25.10
CA ALA A 140 14.68 -13.80 25.65
C ALA A 140 14.72 -15.02 26.57
N ILE A 141 15.31 -16.13 26.10
CA ILE A 141 15.72 -17.21 27.01
C ILE A 141 16.75 -16.55 27.93
N ARG A 142 16.31 -16.24 29.15
CA ARG A 142 17.18 -16.04 30.31
C ARG A 142 17.27 -17.37 31.04
#